data_AF-A0A1B1UBR7-F1
#
_entry.id   AF-A0A1B1UBR7-F1
#
_cell.length_a   1.000
_cell.length_b   1.000
_cell.length_c   1.000
_cell.angle_alpha   90.00
_cell.angle_beta   90.00
_cell.angle_gamma   90.00
#
_symmetry.space_group_name_H-M   'P 1'
#
loop_
_entity.id
_entity.type
_entity.pdbx_description
1 polymer ?
#
loop_
_entity_poly.entity_id
_entity_poly.type
_entity_poly.pdbx_seq_one_letter_code
_entity_poly.pdbx_strand_id
1 'polypeptide(L)' 'MITDTFDRRTIANMEVALERLLLPIGGEDHRARRIVAGKIIECANRGEIILSRLTEVGYAAMMQLNAQNFLRG' A
#
# COMPACT_ATOMS: atom_id res chain seq x y z
N MET A 1 2.44 14.35 -9.13
CA MET A 1 3.47 14.40 -8.07
C MET A 1 2.73 14.28 -6.75
N ILE A 2 2.69 13.08 -6.15
CA ILE A 2 1.93 12.80 -4.90
C ILE A 2 2.77 13.18 -3.65
N THR A 3 3.98 13.70 -3.88
CA THR A 3 5.02 13.98 -2.88
C THR A 3 4.99 15.39 -2.31
N ASP A 4 4.16 16.31 -2.82
CA ASP A 4 4.10 17.69 -2.31
C ASP A 4 3.08 17.88 -1.16
N THR A 5 2.13 16.94 -1.01
CA THR A 5 1.08 17.01 0.02
C THR A 5 1.46 16.31 1.32
N PHE A 6 2.48 15.46 1.30
CA PHE A 6 2.88 14.64 2.44
C PHE A 6 4.28 15.03 2.91
N ASP A 7 4.41 15.25 4.21
CA ASP A 7 5.70 15.55 4.82
C ASP A 7 6.71 14.40 4.61
N ARG A 8 8.01 14.68 4.63
CA ARG A 8 9.06 13.67 4.33
C ARG A 8 8.94 12.42 5.18
N ARG A 9 8.52 12.58 6.45
CA ARG A 9 8.31 11.46 7.37
C ARG A 9 7.15 10.56 6.92
N THR A 10 6.08 11.16 6.39
CA THR A 10 4.93 10.43 5.86
C THR A 10 5.31 9.66 4.61
N ILE A 11 6.09 10.27 3.70
CA ILE A 11 6.60 9.60 2.50
C ILE A 11 7.46 8.40 2.90
N ALA A 12 8.42 8.57 3.82
CA ALA A 12 9.26 7.48 4.31
C ALA A 12 8.43 6.33 4.93
N ASN A 13 7.38 6.64 5.70
CA ASN A 13 6.48 5.62 6.24
C ASN A 13 5.73 4.85 5.14
N MET A 14 5.26 5.54 4.09
CA MET A 14 4.60 4.89 2.95
C MET A 14 5.56 3.97 2.19
N GLU A 15 6.81 4.38 1.99
CA GLU A 15 7.82 3.56 1.31
C GLU A 15 8.14 2.29 2.12
N VAL A 16 8.34 2.41 3.43
CA VAL A 16 8.56 1.26 4.32
C VAL A 16 7.36 0.32 4.33
N ALA A 17 6.13 0.85 4.37
CA ALA A 17 4.92 0.04 4.31
C ALA A 17 4.84 -0.72 2.98
N LEU A 18 5.11 -0.05 1.86
CA LEU A 18 5.12 -0.67 0.54
C LEU A 18 6.19 -1.77 0.42
N GLU A 19 7.40 -1.52 0.90
CA GLU A 19 8.47 -2.52 0.86
C GLU A 19 8.07 -3.79 1.62
N ARG A 20 7.56 -3.65 2.85
CA ARG A 20 7.10 -4.79 3.67
C ARG A 20 5.98 -5.61 3.03
N LEU A 21 5.06 -4.93 2.35
CA LEU A 21 3.89 -5.57 1.74
C LEU A 21 4.23 -6.23 0.40
N LEU A 22 5.20 -5.70 -0.34
CA LEU A 22 5.52 -6.15 -1.69
C LEU A 22 6.71 -7.13 -1.75
N LEU A 23 7.57 -7.14 -0.73
CA LEU A 23 8.61 -8.16 -0.54
C LEU A 23 8.12 -9.60 -0.78
N PRO A 24 6.98 -10.05 -0.20
CA PRO A 24 6.50 -11.42 -0.38
C PRO A 24 5.80 -11.70 -1.72
N ILE A 25 5.44 -10.68 -2.52
CA ILE A 25 4.67 -10.87 -3.77
C ILE A 25 5.57 -11.21 -4.96
N GLY A 26 6.89 -10.98 -4.85
CA GLY A 26 7.80 -11.02 -5.99
C GLY A 26 7.58 -9.80 -6.89
N GLY A 27 8.65 -9.26 -7.45
CA GLY A 27 8.66 -7.94 -8.13
C GLY A 27 7.79 -7.81 -9.38
N GLU A 28 7.03 -8.84 -9.75
CA GLU A 28 6.37 -9.00 -11.05
C GLU A 28 4.91 -8.53 -11.04
N ASP A 29 4.26 -8.47 -9.87
CA ASP A 29 2.86 -8.02 -9.78
C ASP A 29 2.76 -6.49 -9.67
N HIS A 30 3.05 -5.83 -10.80
CA HIS A 30 2.92 -4.38 -10.94
C HIS A 30 1.49 -3.87 -10.66
N ARG A 31 0.46 -4.72 -10.82
CA ARG A 31 -0.94 -4.36 -10.51
C ARG A 31 -1.18 -4.30 -9.01
N ALA A 32 -0.76 -5.31 -8.26
CA ALA A 32 -0.89 -5.36 -6.81
C ALA A 32 -0.17 -4.18 -6.17
N ARG A 33 1.05 -3.88 -6.64
CA ARG A 33 1.79 -2.69 -6.21
C ARG A 33 1.01 -1.40 -6.40
N ARG A 34 0.39 -1.21 -7.57
CA ARG A 34 -0.39 0.00 -7.87
C ARG A 34 -1.64 0.11 -7.00
N ILE A 35 -2.34 -0.99 -6.77
CA ILE A 35 -3.57 -1.03 -5.98
C ILE A 35 -3.26 -0.76 -4.50
N VAL A 36 -2.25 -1.43 -3.95
CA VAL A 36 -1.81 -1.24 -2.56
C VAL A 36 -1.34 0.21 -2.34
N ALA A 37 -0.50 0.75 -3.24
CA ALA A 37 -0.06 2.15 -3.17
C ALA A 37 -1.25 3.12 -3.22
N GLY A 38 -2.22 2.89 -4.11
CA GLY A 38 -3.43 3.71 -4.19
C GLY A 38 -4.23 3.73 -2.88
N LYS A 39 -4.36 2.59 -2.21
CA LYS A 39 -5.07 2.49 -0.92
C LYS A 39 -4.33 3.17 0.23
N ILE A 40 -3.00 3.07 0.26
CA ILE A 40 -2.15 3.79 1.21
C ILE A 40 -2.30 5.31 1.03
N ILE A 41 -2.31 5.79 -0.22
CA ILE A 41 -2.50 7.21 -0.54
C ILE A 41 -3.90 7.70 -0.16
N GLU A 42 -4.95 6.90 -0.41
CA GLU A 42 -6.33 7.22 -0.02
C GLU A 42 -6.47 7.34 1.51
N CYS A 43 -5.84 6.43 2.27
CA CYS A 43 -5.79 6.46 3.72
C CYS A 43 -5.07 7.72 4.25
N ALA A 44 -3.90 8.03 3.67
CA ALA A 44 -3.15 9.22 4.04
C ALA A 44 -3.88 10.52 3.70
N ASN A 45 -4.60 10.57 2.57
CA ASN A 45 -5.44 11.73 2.21
C ASN A 45 -6.60 11.96 3.18
N ARG A 46 -7.06 10.91 3.88
CA ARG A 46 -8.06 11.03 4.97
C ARG A 46 -7.45 11.53 6.29
N GLY A 47 -6.14 11.77 6.33
CA GLY A 47 -5.41 12.23 7.52
C GLY A 47 -4.78 11.09 8.34
N GLU A 48 -4.95 9.83 7.94
CA GLU A 48 -4.38 8.67 8.63
C GLU A 48 -2.97 8.38 8.10
N ILE A 49 -1.98 9.13 8.59
CA ILE A 49 -0.58 9.09 8.12
C ILE A 49 0.37 8.24 8.97
N ILE A 50 -0.15 7.56 9.99
CA ILE A 50 0.67 6.72 10.88
C ILE A 50 1.04 5.39 10.20
N LEU A 51 2.30 4.97 10.35
CA LEU A 51 2.84 3.77 9.71
C LEU A 51 1.97 2.52 9.95
N SER A 52 1.46 2.34 11.17
CA SER A 52 0.61 1.19 11.50
C SER A 52 -0.65 1.16 10.65
N ARG A 53 -1.35 2.30 10.49
CA ARG A 53 -2.56 2.40 9.66
C ARG A 53 -2.27 2.17 8.19
N LEU A 54 -1.21 2.80 7.68
CA LEU A 54 -0.79 2.60 6.29
C LEU A 54 -0.48 1.12 6.01
N THR A 55 0.14 0.44 6.98
CA THR A 55 0.45 -1.00 6.89
C THR A 55 -0.82 -1.87 6.96
N GLU A 56 -1.72 -1.60 7.90
CA GLU A 56 -3.00 -2.32 8.04
C GLU A 56 -3.84 -2.23 6.75
N VAL A 57 -4.01 -1.02 6.21
CA VAL A 57 -4.81 -0.79 5.00
C VAL A 57 -4.15 -1.43 3.78
N GLY A 58 -2.82 -1.35 3.68
CA GLY A 58 -2.08 -2.01 2.61
C GLY A 58 -2.16 -3.54 2.69
N TYR A 59 -2.11 -4.13 3.88
CA TYR A 59 -2.27 -5.57 4.10
C TYR A 59 -3.68 -6.03 3.74
N ALA A 60 -4.72 -5.30 4.17
CA ALA A 60 -6.10 -5.61 3.81
C ALA A 60 -6.34 -5.55 2.29
N ALA A 61 -5.71 -4.60 1.59
CA ALA A 61 -5.77 -4.53 0.13
C ALA A 61 -5.09 -5.76 -0.52
N MET A 62 -3.93 -6.17 -0.01
CA MET A 62 -3.21 -7.35 -0.50
C MET A 62 -4.00 -8.65 -0.27
N MET A 63 -4.63 -8.80 0.90
CA MET A 63 -5.46 -9.96 1.22
C MET A 63 -6.69 -10.05 0.30
N GLN A 64 -7.31 -8.92 -0.02
CA GLN A 64 -8.40 -8.85 -1.00
C GLN A 64 -7.94 -9.19 -2.42
N LEU A 65 -6.71 -8.80 -2.81
CA LEU A 65 -6.15 -9.16 -4.12
C LEU A 65 -5.89 -10.67 -4.23
N ASN A 66 -5.30 -11.27 -3.20
CA ASN A 66 -5.09 -12.71 -3.15
C ASN A 66 -6.41 -13.49 -3.17
N ALA A 67 -7.41 -13.04 -2.40
CA ALA A 67 -8.74 -13.66 -2.41
C ALA A 67 -9.42 -13.57 -3.79
N GLN A 68 -9.31 -12.43 -4.48
CA GLN A 68 -9.84 -12.26 -5.83
C GLN A 68 -9.08 -13.09 -6.87
N ASN A 69 -7.76 -13.26 -6.71
CA ASN A 69 -6.96 -14.08 -7.61
C ASN A 69 -7.26 -15.59 -7.41
N PHE A 70 -7.54 -16.00 -6.17
CA PHE A 70 -7.93 -17.37 -5.83
C PHE A 70 -9.33 -17.74 -6.36
N LEU A 71 -10.29 -16.80 -6.35
CA LEU A 71 -11.65 -17.02 -6.89
C LEU A 71 -11.71 -17.05 -8.43
N ARG A 72 -10.64 -16.66 -9.10
CA ARG A 72 -10.56 -16.58 -10.57
C ARG A 72 -9.68 -17.67 -11.19
N GLY A 73 -9.11 -18.56 -10.36
CA GLY A 73 -8.28 -19.70 -10.75
C GLY A 73 -9.07 -21.00 -10.84
#